data_AF-A0A969EES9-F1
#
_entry.id   AF-A0A969EES9-F1
#
_cell.length_a   1.000
_cell.length_b   1.000
_cell.length_c   1.000
_cell.angle_alpha   90.00
_cell.angle_beta   90.00
_cell.angle_gamma   90.00
#
_symmetry.space_group_name_H-M   'P 1'
#
loop_
_entity.id
_entity.type
_entity.pdbx_description
1 polymer ?
#
loop_
_entity_poly.entity_id
_entity_poly.type
_entity_poly.pdbx_seq_one_letter_code
_entity_poly.pdbx_strand_id
1 'polypeptide(L)' 'MNPNARMVYRVSDDLRTLRVHPSLHEREMELAPLFDRISSPTASIHEKFATFHSAAIDPHGVPVHLYEQCKD' A
#
# COMPACT_ATOMS: atom_id res chain seq x y z
N MET A 1 -23.51 -3.01 -4.94
CA MET A 1 -22.26 -3.02 -4.14
C MET A 1 -22.51 -3.82 -2.88
N ASN A 2 -21.55 -4.65 -2.44
CA ASN A 2 -21.66 -5.39 -1.18
C ASN A 2 -21.22 -4.46 -0.04
N PRO A 3 -22.12 -4.06 0.89
CA PRO A 3 -21.77 -3.16 1.98
C PRO A 3 -20.79 -3.78 3.00
N ASN A 4 -20.60 -5.10 2.95
CA ASN A 4 -19.68 -5.84 3.81
C ASN A 4 -18.32 -6.12 3.14
N ALA A 5 -18.09 -5.61 1.93
CA ALA A 5 -16.80 -5.77 1.27
C ALA A 5 -15.74 -4.96 2.01
N ARG A 6 -14.59 -5.59 2.30
CA ARG A 6 -13.43 -4.88 2.85
C ARG A 6 -12.73 -4.06 1.78
N MET A 7 -12.35 -2.84 2.11
CA MET A 7 -11.61 -1.94 1.25
C MET A 7 -10.12 -1.99 1.60
N VAL A 8 -9.31 -2.37 0.62
CA VAL A 8 -7.85 -2.45 0.77
C VAL A 8 -7.20 -1.43 -0.15
N TYR A 9 -6.39 -0.53 0.41
CA TYR A 9 -5.55 0.38 -0.35
C TYR A 9 -4.13 -0.17 -0.40
N ARG A 10 -3.69 -0.60 -1.58
CA ARG A 10 -2.29 -1.01 -1.82
C ARG A 10 -1.48 0.19 -2.28
N VAL A 11 -0.57 0.65 -1.43
CA VAL A 11 0.35 1.75 -1.72
C VAL A 11 1.56 1.18 -2.44
N SER A 12 1.48 0.99 -3.75
CA SER A 12 2.61 0.51 -4.55
C SER A 12 3.77 1.50 -4.57
N ASP A 13 3.46 2.79 -4.61
CA ASP A 13 4.42 3.90 -4.69
C ASP A 13 4.03 5.03 -3.75
N ASP A 14 5.02 5.83 -3.36
CA ASP A 14 4.77 7.02 -2.56
C ASP A 14 4.39 8.19 -3.47
N LEU A 15 3.15 8.69 -3.37
CA LEU A 15 2.75 9.86 -4.14
C LEU A 15 3.72 11.03 -3.95
N ARG A 16 4.36 11.21 -2.78
CA ARG A 16 5.32 12.30 -2.52
C ARG A 16 6.53 12.28 -3.46
N THR A 17 6.88 11.13 -4.03
CA THR A 17 7.99 10.98 -4.97
C THR A 17 7.53 11.02 -6.43
N LEU A 18 6.24 10.84 -6.67
CA LEU A 18 5.63 10.93 -7.98
C LEU A 18 5.35 12.40 -8.35
N ARG A 19 5.48 12.74 -9.62
CA ARG A 19 5.16 14.08 -10.15
C ARG A 19 3.64 14.25 -10.36
N VAL A 20 2.88 14.03 -9.29
CA VAL A 20 1.43 14.16 -9.27
C VAL A 20 1.01 15.53 -8.72
N HIS A 21 -0.24 15.91 -8.96
CA HIS A 21 -0.77 17.17 -8.44
C HIS A 21 -0.82 17.15 -6.90
N PRO A 22 -0.42 18.22 -6.18
CA PRO A 22 -0.34 18.22 -4.72
C PRO A 22 -1.64 17.85 -4.00
N SER A 23 -2.79 18.22 -4.58
CA SER A 23 -4.11 17.86 -4.03
C SER A 23 -4.34 16.36 -3.91
N LEU A 24 -3.61 15.53 -4.66
CA LEU A 24 -3.69 14.08 -4.52
C LEU A 24 -3.07 13.59 -3.22
N HIS A 25 -2.04 14.26 -2.69
CA HIS A 25 -1.48 13.91 -1.38
C HIS A 25 -2.50 14.18 -0.27
N GLU A 26 -3.12 15.36 -0.30
CA GLU A 26 -4.16 15.75 0.66
C GLU A 26 -5.32 14.76 0.59
N ARG A 27 -5.80 14.48 -0.62
CA ARG A 27 -6.94 13.60 -0.83
C ARG A 27 -6.66 12.16 -0.43
N GLU A 28 -5.46 11.65 -0.68
CA GLU A 28 -5.03 10.32 -0.25
C GLU A 28 -5.04 10.20 1.28
N MET A 29 -4.57 11.22 1.99
CA MET A 29 -4.57 11.24 3.47
C MET A 29 -5.98 11.38 4.05
N GLU A 30 -6.87 12.14 3.40
CA GLU A 30 -8.28 12.24 3.78
C GLU A 30 -9.04 10.93 3.62
N LEU A 31 -8.71 10.15 2.59
CA LEU A 31 -9.36 8.88 2.27
C LEU A 31 -8.77 7.70 3.04
N ALA A 32 -7.51 7.79 3.50
CA ALA A 32 -6.82 6.73 4.21
C ALA A 32 -7.62 6.10 5.37
N PRO A 33 -8.33 6.87 6.24
CA PRO A 33 -9.13 6.30 7.33
C PRO A 33 -10.30 5.41 6.88
N LEU A 34 -10.73 5.51 5.61
CA LEU A 34 -11.86 4.75 5.10
C LEU A 34 -11.49 3.31 4.79
N PHE A 35 -10.21 2.99 4.63
CA PHE A 35 -9.76 1.65 4.27
C PHE A 35 -9.59 0.76 5.50
N ASP A 36 -10.14 -0.46 5.40
CA ASP A 36 -9.95 -1.53 6.39
C ASP A 36 -8.48 -2.01 6.45
N ARG A 37 -7.72 -1.78 5.37
CA ARG A 37 -6.28 -2.05 5.30
C ARG A 37 -5.57 -1.09 4.36
N ILE A 38 -4.48 -0.50 4.83
CA ILE A 38 -3.49 0.22 4.02
C ILE A 38 -2.23 -0.66 3.97
N SER A 39 -1.90 -1.13 2.77
CA SER A 39 -0.86 -2.13 2.52
C SER A 39 0.33 -1.47 1.83
N SER A 40 1.49 -1.44 2.46
CA SER A 40 2.71 -0.82 1.92
C SER A 40 3.84 -1.85 1.74
N PRO A 41 4.64 -1.81 0.66
CA PRO A 41 5.66 -2.82 0.41
C PRO A 41 6.95 -2.63 1.20
N THR A 42 7.20 -1.43 1.72
CA THR A 42 8.44 -1.06 2.42
C THR A 42 8.15 -0.17 3.63
N ALA A 43 9.10 -0.13 4.56
CA ALA A 43 9.02 0.74 5.74
C ALA A 43 8.97 2.24 5.37
N SER A 44 9.71 2.66 4.35
CA SER A 44 9.76 4.08 3.92
C SER A 44 8.42 4.60 3.40
N ILE A 45 7.67 3.75 2.67
CA ILE A 45 6.31 4.08 2.23
C ILE A 45 5.34 3.99 3.42
N HIS A 46 5.51 2.98 4.28
CA HIS A 46 4.65 2.77 5.44
C HIS A 46 4.68 3.93 6.44
N GLU A 47 5.82 4.58 6.65
CA GLU A 47 5.98 5.69 7.58
C GLU A 47 4.93 6.80 7.40
N LYS A 48 4.56 7.08 6.16
CA LYS A 48 3.51 8.06 5.81
C LYS A 48 2.13 7.73 6.40
N PHE A 49 1.84 6.45 6.58
CA PHE A 49 0.55 5.93 7.05
C PHE A 49 0.61 5.37 8.47
N ALA A 50 1.75 5.48 9.17
CA ALA A 50 1.98 4.85 10.46
C ALA A 50 1.00 5.27 11.58
N THR A 51 0.32 6.41 11.41
CA THR A 51 -0.71 6.89 12.34
C THR A 51 -2.06 6.18 12.19
N PHE A 52 -2.28 5.45 11.10
CA PHE A 52 -3.53 4.71 10.85
C PHE A 52 -3.41 3.28 11.37
N HIS A 53 -4.36 2.87 12.21
CA HIS A 53 -4.42 1.51 12.76
C HIS A 53 -4.54 0.41 11.69
N SER A 54 -5.06 0.74 10.50
CA SER A 54 -5.20 -0.17 9.37
C SER A 54 -3.94 -0.28 8.51
N ALA A 55 -2.88 0.48 8.80
CA ALA A 55 -1.62 0.43 8.07
C ALA A 55 -0.77 -0.79 8.43
N ALA A 56 -0.24 -1.46 7.41
CA ALA A 56 0.64 -2.61 7.57
C ALA A 56 1.71 -2.67 6.48
N ILE A 57 2.84 -3.32 6.79
CA ILE A 57 3.88 -3.65 5.81
C ILE A 57 3.56 -5.02 5.21
N ASP A 58 3.32 -5.05 3.90
CA ASP A 58 3.06 -6.23 3.09
C ASP A 58 4.03 -6.26 1.89
N PRO A 59 5.21 -6.89 2.04
CA PRO A 59 6.21 -6.93 0.98
C PRO A 59 5.66 -7.48 -0.34
N HIS A 60 6.31 -7.14 -1.46
CA HIS A 60 5.96 -7.75 -2.74
C HIS A 60 6.26 -9.25 -2.73
N GLY A 61 5.33 -10.03 -3.27
CA GLY A 61 5.57 -11.44 -3.55
C GLY A 61 6.53 -11.62 -4.72
N VAL A 62 7.22 -12.76 -4.74
CA VAL A 62 7.99 -13.22 -5.88
C VAL A 62 7.41 -14.54 -6.40
N PRO A 63 7.48 -14.81 -7.71
CA PRO A 63 7.05 -16.09 -8.26
C PRO A 63 8.02 -17.19 -7.84
N VAL A 64 7.75 -17.83 -6.70
CA VAL A 64 8.65 -18.84 -6.08
C VAL A 64 9.01 -19.97 -7.06
N HIS A 65 8.06 -20.41 -7.89
CA HIS A 65 8.31 -21.46 -8.89
C HIS A 65 9.39 -21.10 -9.91
N LEU A 66 9.57 -19.81 -10.25
CA LEU A 66 10.67 -19.37 -11.12
C LEU A 66 12.00 -19.32 -10.37
N TYR A 67 11.98 -18.97 -9.09
CA TYR A 67 13.17 -18.93 -8.25
C TYR A 67 13.73 -20.33 -7.98
N GLU A 68 12.87 -21.31 -7.75
CA GLU A 68 13.26 -22.70 -7.46
C GLU A 68 13.87 -23.41 -8.67
N GLN A 69 13.54 -23.00 -9.90
CA GLN A 69 14.12 -23.54 -11.14
C GLN A 69 15.60 -23.17 -11.33
N CYS A 70 16.11 -22.17 -10.60
CA CYS A 70 17.49 -21.70 -10.68
C CYS A 70 18.41 -22.26 -9.58
N LYS A 71 17.91 -23.18 -8.74
CA LYS A 71 18.74 -23.87 -7.74
C LYS A 71 19.35 -25.13 -8.36
N ASP A 72 20.62 -25.02 -8.76
CA ASP A 72 21.50 -26.17 -9.04
C ASP A 72 21.82 -26.96 -7.76
#